data_AF-A0A7S1P8B5-F1
#
_entry.id   AF-A0A7S1P8B5-F1
#
_cell.length_a   1.000
_cell.length_b   1.000
_cell.length_c   1.000
_cell.angle_alpha   90.00
_cell.angle_beta   90.00
_cell.angle_gamma   90.00
#
_symmetry.space_group_name_H-M   'P 1'
#
loop_
_entity.id
_entity.type
_entity.pdbx_description
1 polymer ?
#
loop_
_entity_poly.entity_id
_entity_poly.type
_entity_poly.pdbx_seq_one_letter_code
_entity_poly.pdbx_strand_id
1 'polypeptide(L)'
;TEWSTGYTNIRLDHNFAQNKGQLMEVPVQAKVPSLLYIELGSPFLLQFVRIGVHVPEGLWVGEQRAMINALRIEVPPGTYHVQISQPEPPPVKFPFCVAFSSLISLTPLSRDSPGTSRECVSYGAMPLPLDLSGGDGGAAVLA
;
A
#
# COMPACT_ATOMS: atom_id res chain seq x y z
N THR A 1 -14.39 0.06 -1.60
CA THR A 1 -14.45 1.52 -1.40
C THR A 1 -13.08 2.08 -1.60
N GLU A 2 -12.97 3.19 -2.32
CA GLU A 2 -11.70 3.83 -2.65
C GLU A 2 -11.71 5.26 -2.11
N TRP A 3 -10.63 5.64 -1.45
CA TRP A 3 -10.37 6.99 -0.96
C TRP A 3 -9.02 7.43 -1.52
N SER A 4 -9.03 8.52 -2.28
CA SER A 4 -7.80 9.15 -2.74
C SER A 4 -7.77 10.60 -2.26
N THR A 5 -6.60 11.05 -1.84
CA THR A 5 -6.39 12.47 -1.50
C THR A 5 -6.10 13.33 -2.73
N GLY A 6 -5.98 12.71 -3.91
CA GLY A 6 -5.49 13.36 -5.13
C GLY A 6 -4.03 13.83 -4.98
N TYR A 7 -3.53 14.60 -5.95
CA TYR A 7 -2.26 15.30 -5.79
C TYR A 7 -2.46 16.55 -4.95
N THR A 8 -1.84 16.60 -3.78
CA THR A 8 -1.81 17.79 -2.92
C THR A 8 -0.38 18.27 -2.70
N ASN A 9 -0.20 19.59 -2.66
CA ASN A 9 1.10 20.19 -2.35
C ASN A 9 1.16 20.49 -0.85
N ILE A 10 2.03 19.78 -0.15
CA ILE A 10 2.27 20.00 1.27
C ILE A 10 3.52 20.88 1.40
N ARG A 11 3.38 22.00 2.11
CA ARG A 11 4.52 22.82 2.47
C ARG A 11 5.21 22.18 3.66
N LEU A 12 6.42 21.67 3.44
CA LEU A 12 7.28 21.18 4.51
C LEU A 12 8.02 22.39 5.09
N ASP A 13 7.54 22.89 6.23
CA ASP A 13 8.21 23.93 6.98
C ASP A 13 9.29 23.32 7.91
N HIS A 14 10.07 24.18 8.56
CA HIS A 14 11.11 23.74 9.48
C HIS A 14 10.53 22.93 10.66
N ASN A 15 9.25 23.14 11.00
CA ASN A 15 8.57 22.41 12.08
C ASN A 15 8.15 21.00 11.63
N PHE A 16 7.74 20.82 10.37
CA PHE A 16 7.49 19.50 9.80
C PHE A 16 8.75 18.63 9.81
N ALA A 17 9.92 19.26 9.61
CA ALA A 17 11.24 18.62 9.74
C ALA A 17 11.63 18.27 11.18
N GLN A 18 10.84 18.64 12.19
CA GLN A 18 11.08 18.28 13.60
C GLN A 18 9.98 17.39 14.20
N ASN A 19 8.84 17.26 13.51
CA ASN A 19 7.72 16.47 14.00
C ASN A 19 7.96 14.98 13.78
N LYS A 20 8.20 14.26 14.87
CA LYS A 20 8.16 12.80 14.89
C LYS A 20 6.75 12.36 15.28
N GLY A 21 6.23 11.33 14.62
CA GLY A 21 4.96 10.71 15.01
C GLY A 21 3.93 10.66 13.88
N GLN A 22 2.67 10.74 14.24
CA GLN A 22 1.55 10.52 13.33
C GLN A 22 1.26 11.73 12.45
N LEU A 23 1.24 11.52 11.13
CA LEU A 23 0.89 12.54 10.15
C LEU A 23 -0.59 12.49 9.78
N MET A 24 -1.14 11.28 9.65
CA MET A 24 -2.52 11.06 9.22
C MET A 24 -3.06 9.75 9.79
N GLU A 25 -4.36 9.73 10.11
CA GLU A 25 -5.12 8.52 10.39
C GLU A 25 -6.40 8.51 9.57
N VAL A 26 -6.75 7.36 9.00
CA VAL A 26 -8.03 7.17 8.32
C VAL A 26 -8.68 5.88 8.84
N PRO A 27 -9.89 5.96 9.41
CA PRO A 27 -10.64 4.78 9.76
C PRO A 27 -11.19 4.11 8.50
N VAL A 28 -11.01 2.80 8.39
CA VAL A 28 -11.48 1.95 7.30
C VAL A 28 -12.30 0.81 7.88
N GLN A 29 -13.55 0.68 7.44
CA GLN A 29 -14.44 -0.39 7.88
C GLN A 29 -14.59 -1.46 6.79
N ALA A 30 -14.09 -2.67 7.06
CA ALA A 30 -14.28 -3.84 6.21
C ALA A 30 -15.49 -4.64 6.67
N LYS A 31 -16.55 -4.70 5.85
CA LYS A 31 -17.77 -5.47 6.16
C LYS A 31 -17.64 -6.96 5.82
N VAL A 32 -16.73 -7.29 4.91
CA VAL A 32 -16.45 -8.63 4.40
C VAL A 32 -14.92 -8.80 4.31
N PRO A 33 -14.38 -10.04 4.24
CA PRO A 33 -12.97 -10.23 3.95
C PRO A 33 -12.57 -9.39 2.73
N SER A 34 -11.54 -8.56 2.86
CA SER A 34 -11.20 -7.56 1.85
C SER A 34 -9.69 -7.42 1.72
N LEU A 35 -9.24 -7.02 0.53
CA LEU A 35 -7.90 -6.54 0.29
C LEU A 35 -7.85 -5.04 0.60
N LEU A 36 -7.04 -4.66 1.58
CA LEU A 36 -6.68 -3.28 1.85
C LEU A 36 -5.36 -2.96 1.14
N TYR A 37 -5.45 -2.03 0.20
CA TYR A 37 -4.32 -1.52 -0.57
C TYR A 37 -4.10 -0.05 -0.23
N ILE A 38 -2.88 0.31 0.10
CA ILE A 38 -2.49 1.67 0.41
C ILE A 38 -1.25 1.99 -0.42
N GLU A 39 -1.25 3.11 -1.12
CA GLU A 39 -0.09 3.61 -1.86
C GLU A 39 0.13 5.08 -1.54
N LEU A 40 1.39 5.45 -1.36
CA LEU A 40 1.84 6.82 -1.23
C LEU A 40 2.64 7.21 -2.48
N GLY A 41 2.35 8.39 -3.01
CA GLY A 41 3.12 9.03 -4.06
C GLY A 41 3.80 10.26 -3.50
N SER A 42 5.14 10.29 -3.52
CA SER A 42 5.90 11.51 -3.30
C SER A 42 7.31 11.36 -3.84
N PRO A 43 7.88 12.38 -4.52
CA PRO A 43 9.25 12.34 -4.98
C PRO A 43 10.29 12.42 -3.84
N PHE A 44 9.89 12.76 -2.61
CA PHE A 44 10.83 13.02 -1.50
C PHE A 44 10.46 12.32 -0.19
N LEU A 45 9.17 12.20 0.12
CA LEU A 45 8.72 11.80 1.46
C LEU A 45 8.78 10.29 1.72
N LEU A 46 8.83 9.46 0.67
CA LEU A 46 8.64 8.00 0.79
C LEU A 46 9.70 7.29 1.64
N GLN A 47 10.89 7.88 1.79
CA GLN A 47 11.96 7.34 2.64
C GLN A 47 11.81 7.75 4.13
N PHE A 48 10.98 8.76 4.42
CA PHE A 48 10.82 9.34 5.75
C PHE A 48 9.43 9.09 6.36
N VAL A 49 8.50 8.57 5.57
CA VAL A 49 7.16 8.21 6.03
C VAL A 49 6.99 6.69 6.01
N ARG A 50 6.17 6.21 6.93
CA ARG A 50 5.82 4.80 7.06
C ARG A 50 4.32 4.66 7.03
N ILE A 51 3.86 3.68 6.26
CA ILE A 51 2.48 3.23 6.25
C ILE A 51 2.36 2.06 7.22
N GLY A 52 1.35 2.09 8.07
CA GLY A 52 0.84 0.81 8.56
C GLY A 52 -0.60 0.88 8.97
N VAL A 53 -1.09 -0.29 9.33
CA VAL A 53 -2.49 -0.53 9.62
C VAL A 53 -2.55 -1.17 10.98
N HIS A 54 -3.35 -0.60 11.87
CA HIS A 54 -3.62 -1.17 13.17
C HIS A 54 -5.12 -1.31 13.39
N VAL A 55 -5.49 -2.15 14.34
CA VAL A 55 -6.86 -2.25 14.85
C VAL A 55 -7.06 -1.27 16.03
N PRO A 56 -8.29 -0.96 16.44
CA PRO A 56 -8.57 -0.08 17.58
C PRO A 56 -7.88 -0.49 18.89
N GLU A 57 -7.58 -1.77 19.04
CA GLU A 57 -6.84 -2.33 20.18
C GLU A 57 -5.34 -1.97 20.16
N GLY A 58 -4.86 -1.27 19.13
CA GLY A 58 -3.47 -0.82 18.98
C GLY A 58 -2.52 -1.87 18.41
N LEU A 59 -3.03 -3.04 18.03
CA LEU A 59 -2.22 -4.09 17.41
C LEU A 59 -1.94 -3.78 15.94
N TRP A 60 -0.68 -3.83 15.52
CA TRP A 60 -0.29 -3.70 14.11
C TRP A 60 -0.72 -4.94 13.32
N VAL A 61 -1.52 -4.73 12.29
CA VAL A 61 -1.97 -5.75 11.33
C VAL A 61 -0.96 -5.90 10.20
N GLY A 62 -0.37 -4.79 9.78
CA GLY A 62 0.63 -4.76 8.72
C GLY A 62 1.37 -3.44 8.71
N GLU A 63 2.64 -3.51 8.35
CA GLU A 63 3.54 -2.36 8.32
C GLU A 63 4.42 -2.46 7.07
N GLN A 64 4.53 -1.35 6.34
CA GLN A 64 5.46 -1.25 5.23
C GLN A 64 6.89 -1.09 5.76
N ARG A 65 7.80 -1.91 5.22
CA ARG A 65 9.24 -1.88 5.51
C ARG A 65 10.02 -1.59 4.24
N ALA A 66 11.24 -1.04 4.40
CA ALA A 66 12.13 -0.63 3.32
C ALA A 66 11.53 0.44 2.38
N MET A 67 12.14 0.68 1.21
CA MET A 67 11.75 1.76 0.28
C MET A 67 10.52 1.43 -0.60
N ILE A 68 9.56 0.69 -0.06
CA ILE A 68 8.32 0.36 -0.76
C ILE A 68 7.28 1.43 -0.39
N ASN A 69 6.61 1.99 -1.38
CA ASN A 69 5.62 3.06 -1.19
C ASN A 69 4.17 2.55 -1.09
N ALA A 70 4.00 1.23 -1.04
CA ALA A 70 2.70 0.57 -1.00
C ALA A 70 2.64 -0.50 0.08
N LEU A 71 1.46 -0.67 0.67
CA LEU A 71 1.13 -1.74 1.60
C LEU A 71 -0.12 -2.46 1.09
N ARG A 72 -0.03 -3.78 1.01
CA ARG A 72 -1.12 -4.65 0.56
C ARG A 72 -1.34 -5.73 1.61
N ILE A 73 -2.50 -5.73 2.24
CA ILE A 73 -2.86 -6.70 3.27
C ILE A 73 -4.29 -7.23 3.07
N GLU A 74 -4.47 -8.53 3.28
CA GLU A 74 -5.80 -9.13 3.38
C GLU A 74 -6.29 -9.00 4.80
N VAL A 75 -7.49 -8.45 4.96
CA VAL A 75 -8.09 -8.18 6.25
C VAL A 75 -9.42 -8.90 6.40
N PRO A 76 -9.69 -9.54 7.55
CA PRO A 76 -11.03 -10.02 7.87
C PRO A 76 -12.02 -8.86 8.05
N PRO A 77 -13.33 -9.15 8.18
CA PRO A 77 -14.30 -8.13 8.56
C PRO A 77 -13.91 -7.49 9.89
N GLY A 78 -13.91 -6.16 9.94
CA GLY A 78 -13.45 -5.42 11.11
C GLY A 78 -13.28 -3.93 10.85
N THR A 79 -12.92 -3.22 11.91
CA THR A 79 -12.53 -1.81 11.86
C THR A 79 -11.01 -1.71 11.90
N TYR A 80 -10.46 -0.94 10.99
CA TYR A 80 -9.02 -0.73 10.83
C TYR A 80 -8.72 0.76 10.82
N HIS A 81 -7.51 1.10 11.23
CA HIS A 81 -6.99 2.45 11.23
C HIS A 81 -5.73 2.44 10.38
N VAL A 82 -5.80 3.12 9.24
CA VAL A 82 -4.64 3.35 8.37
C VAL A 82 -3.90 4.54 8.92
N GLN A 83 -2.66 4.31 9.35
CA GLN A 83 -1.79 5.33 9.93
C GLN A 83 -0.62 5.59 8.99
N ILE A 84 -0.41 6.87 8.69
CA ILE A 84 0.81 7.36 8.03
C ILE A 84 1.59 8.11 9.10
N SER A 85 2.83 7.69 9.34
CA SER A 85 3.68 8.25 10.39
C SER A 85 5.06 8.61 9.86
N GLN A 86 5.71 9.55 10.53
CA GLN A 86 7.09 9.95 10.31
C GLN A 86 7.93 9.40 11.47
N PRO A 87 8.55 8.20 11.33
CA PRO A 87 9.36 7.60 12.39
C PRO A 87 10.60 8.42 12.72
N GLU A 88 11.18 9.06 11.71
CA GLU A 88 12.34 9.95 11.84
C GLU A 88 12.12 11.23 11.02
N PRO A 89 12.52 12.39 11.55
CA PRO A 89 12.42 13.64 10.83
C PRO A 89 13.31 13.63 9.58
N PRO A 90 12.83 14.14 8.42
CA PRO A 90 13.66 14.29 7.24
C PRO A 90 14.72 15.37 7.46
N PRO A 91 15.95 15.22 6.90
CA PRO A 91 17.04 16.19 7.05
C PRO A 91 16.82 17.43 6.16
N VAL A 92 15.71 18.14 6.37
CA VAL A 92 15.32 19.31 5.60
C VAL A 92 15.96 20.57 6.20
N LYS A 93 16.87 21.21 5.45
CA LYS A 93 17.57 22.44 5.89
C LYS A 93 16.85 23.74 5.53
N PHE A 94 15.95 23.69 4.55
CA PHE A 94 15.20 24.85 4.04
C PHE A 94 13.76 24.45 3.73
N PRO A 95 12.77 25.32 3.93
CA PRO A 95 11.38 25.00 3.63
C PRO A 95 11.16 24.82 2.13
N PHE A 96 10.42 23.79 1.74
CA PHE A 96 10.02 23.56 0.34
C PHE A 96 8.66 22.88 0.25
N CYS A 97 8.01 22.99 -0.91
CA CYS A 97 6.75 22.31 -1.18
C CYS A 97 7.01 20.97 -1.83
N VAL A 98 6.29 19.94 -1.39
CA VAL A 98 6.36 18.60 -1.95
C VAL A 98 4.98 18.17 -2.40
N ALA A 99 4.91 17.61 -3.61
CA ALA A 99 3.73 16.90 -4.06
C ALA A 99 3.60 15.58 -3.29
N PHE A 100 2.45 15.39 -2.68
CA PHE A 100 2.06 14.19 -1.96
C PHE A 100 0.72 13.72 -2.47
N SER A 101 0.59 12.42 -2.66
CA SER A 101 -0.68 11.76 -2.94
C SER A 101 -0.78 10.48 -2.13
N SER A 102 -1.99 10.15 -1.68
CA SER A 102 -2.28 8.87 -1.08
C SER A 102 -3.51 8.24 -1.71
N LEU A 103 -3.41 6.94 -1.96
CA LEU A 103 -4.49 6.09 -2.43
C LEU A 103 -4.73 5.02 -1.37
N ILE A 104 -5.96 4.92 -0.88
CA ILE A 104 -6.40 3.87 0.04
C ILE A 104 -7.59 3.19 -0.63
N SER A 105 -7.46 1.92 -0.96
CA SER A 105 -8.52 1.12 -1.58
C SER A 105 -8.82 -0.11 -0.74
N LEU A 106 -10.10 -0.34 -0.50
CA LEU A 106 -10.63 -1.52 0.17
C LEU A 106 -11.48 -2.31 -0.83
N THR A 107 -10.97 -3.45 -1.28
CA THR A 107 -11.60 -4.28 -2.29
C THR A 107 -12.08 -5.59 -1.66
N PRO A 108 -13.40 -5.88 -1.63
CA PRO A 108 -13.92 -7.16 -1.15
C PRO A 108 -13.27 -8.37 -1.84
N LEU A 109 -12.82 -9.35 -1.05
CA LEU A 109 -12.42 -10.65 -1.53
C LEU A 109 -13.69 -11.46 -1.78
N SER A 110 -14.03 -11.70 -3.04
CA SER A 110 -15.20 -12.52 -3.38
C SER A 110 -14.92 -13.98 -3.00
N ARG A 111 -15.69 -14.52 -2.05
CA ARG A 111 -15.79 -15.97 -1.86
C ARG A 111 -16.92 -16.47 -2.77
N ASP A 112 -16.54 -17.23 -3.79
CA ASP A 112 -17.34 -18.02 -4.73
C ASP A 112 -17.95 -17.35 -5.97
N SER A 113 -17.56 -17.89 -7.13
CA SER A 113 -18.49 -18.60 -8.00
C SER A 113 -17.84 -19.92 -8.41
N PRO A 114 -18.47 -21.09 -8.23
CA PRO A 114 -18.05 -22.31 -8.91
C PRO A 114 -18.30 -22.10 -10.40
N GLY A 115 -17.23 -22.09 -11.21
CA GLY A 115 -17.34 -22.15 -12.66
C GLY A 115 -17.50 -20.81 -13.38
N THR A 116 -16.53 -19.90 -13.23
CA THR A 116 -15.99 -19.19 -14.41
C THR A 116 -14.66 -18.57 -14.00
N SER A 117 -13.57 -19.19 -14.45
CA SER A 117 -12.25 -18.57 -14.50
C SER A 117 -12.41 -17.25 -15.28
N ARG A 118 -12.57 -16.12 -14.57
CA ARG A 118 -12.24 -14.81 -15.11
C ARG A 118 -10.74 -14.64 -14.96
N GLU A 119 -10.04 -15.43 -15.75
CA GLU A 119 -8.66 -15.22 -16.12
C GLU A 119 -8.51 -13.76 -16.57
N CYS A 120 -7.69 -12.98 -15.85
CA CYS A 120 -7.22 -11.67 -16.30
C CYS A 120 -6.23 -11.88 -17.45
N VAL A 121 -6.69 -12.43 -18.56
CA VAL A 121 -5.88 -12.70 -19.75
C VAL A 121 -6.33 -11.69 -20.79
N SER A 122 -5.46 -10.70 -21.04
CA SER A 122 -5.58 -9.82 -22.21
C SER A 122 -5.63 -10.68 -23.47
N TYR A 123 -6.49 -10.34 -24.43
CA TYR A 123 -6.49 -10.98 -25.75
C TYR A 123 -5.06 -10.95 -26.33
N GLY A 124 -4.44 -12.12 -26.52
CA GLY A 124 -3.07 -12.26 -27.01
C GLY A 124 -1.96 -12.37 -25.95
N ALA A 125 -2.28 -12.25 -24.65
CA ALA A 125 -1.31 -12.56 -23.60
C ALA A 125 -1.25 -14.09 -23.42
N MET A 126 -0.12 -14.71 -23.80
CA MET A 126 0.17 -16.07 -23.35
C MET A 126 0.36 -16.02 -21.82
N PRO A 127 -0.41 -16.79 -21.03
CA PRO A 127 -0.11 -16.94 -19.62
C PRO A 127 1.30 -17.51 -19.48
N LEU A 128 2.07 -16.97 -18.53
CA LEU A 128 3.36 -17.56 -18.16
C LEU A 128 3.11 -19.03 -17.83
N PRO A 129 3.85 -19.98 -18.45
CA PRO A 129 3.69 -21.39 -18.13
C PRO A 129 3.97 -21.57 -16.64
N LEU A 130 2.94 -21.95 -15.89
CA LEU A 130 3.00 -22.26 -14.45
C LEU A 130 3.69 -23.61 -14.17
N ASP A 131 4.26 -24.23 -15.20
CA ASP A 131 5.03 -25.46 -15.07
C ASP A 131 6.51 -25.13 -15.02
N LEU A 132 7.09 -25.23 -13.81
CA LEU A 132 8.54 -25.11 -13.56
C LEU A 132 9.27 -26.44 -13.77
N SER A 133 8.59 -27.48 -14.27
CA SER A 133 9.12 -28.84 -14.42
C SER A 133 8.92 -29.47 -15.80
N GLY A 134 8.09 -28.87 -16.66
CA GLY A 134 7.89 -29.29 -18.04
C GLY A 134 9.00 -28.79 -18.97
N GLY A 135 9.37 -29.60 -19.98
CA GLY A 135 10.43 -29.29 -20.94
C GLY A 135 10.24 -28.04 -21.79
N ASP A 136 9.02 -27.47 -21.84
CA ASP A 136 8.69 -26.21 -22.50
C ASP A 136 8.62 -25.01 -21.53
N GLY A 137 8.78 -25.25 -20.22
CA GLY A 137 8.82 -24.24 -19.16
C GLY A 137 10.26 -23.83 -18.89
N GLY A 138 10.62 -22.61 -19.29
CA GLY A 138 11.96 -22.05 -19.13
C GLY A 138 12.37 -21.85 -17.67
N ALA A 139 12.80 -22.92 -17.00
CA ALA A 139 13.75 -22.81 -15.91
C ALA A 139 15.10 -22.44 -16.53
N ALA A 140 15.51 -21.18 -16.36
CA ALA A 140 16.91 -20.81 -16.53
C ALA A 140 17.71 -21.62 -15.50
N VAL A 141 18.29 -22.74 -15.97
CA VAL A 141 19.36 -23.43 -15.25
C VAL A 141 20.47 -22.40 -15.10
N LEU A 142 20.69 -21.94 -13.87
CA LEU A 142 21.92 -21.23 -13.52
C LEU A 142 23.07 -22.23 -13.71
N ALA A 143 23.77 -22.08 -14.82
CA ALA A 143 25.10 -22.62 -15.03
C ALA A 143 26.13 -21.50 -14.83
#